data_AF-A0A3D5W4Y0-F1
#
_entry.id   AF-A0A3D5W4Y0-F1
#
_cell.length_a   1.000
_cell.length_b   1.000
_cell.length_c   1.000
_cell.angle_alpha   90.00
_cell.angle_beta   90.00
_cell.angle_gamma   90.00
#
_symmetry.space_group_name_H-M   'P 1'
#
loop_
_entity.id
_entity.type
_entity.pdbx_description
1 polymer ?
#
loop_
_entity_poly.entity_id
_entity_poly.type
_entity_poly.pdbx_seq_one_letter_code
_entity_poly.pdbx_strand_id
1 'polypeptide(L)'
;FFPGYVLVHMIMSDEAWHLVKSVPKVSGFVGGSGSKPVPISDQEAQAILQQVQEGVEHPRPKYTFAPGEVVRVIDGPFKEFSGTVEDVNFEKSKLKVSVSIFGRSTPVELSFSQVEKA
;
A
#
# COMPACT_ATOMS: atom_id res chain seq x y z
N PHE A 1 -7.01 1.02 -4.27
CA PHE A 1 -5.83 1.66 -4.89
C PHE A 1 -5.32 0.77 -6.01
N PHE A 2 -5.18 1.29 -7.23
CA PHE A 2 -4.70 0.54 -8.41
C PHE A 2 -3.33 1.08 -8.86
N PRO A 3 -2.22 0.66 -8.24
CA PRO A 3 -0.89 1.15 -8.61
C PRO A 3 -0.55 0.78 -10.06
N GLY A 4 -0.11 1.76 -10.84
CA GLY A 4 0.26 1.58 -12.25
C GLY A 4 -0.90 1.72 -13.24
N TYR A 5 -2.12 2.06 -12.79
CA TYR A 5 -3.27 2.32 -13.66
C TYR A 5 -3.66 3.81 -13.64
N VAL A 6 -4.08 4.33 -14.79
CA VAL A 6 -4.56 5.70 -14.97
C VAL A 6 -5.94 5.66 -15.62
N LEU A 7 -6.89 6.38 -15.03
CA LEU A 7 -8.20 6.61 -15.63
C LEU A 7 -8.13 7.79 -16.60
N VAL A 8 -8.67 7.63 -17.80
CA VAL A 8 -8.74 8.69 -18.81
C VAL A 8 -10.16 8.82 -19.33
N HIS A 9 -10.70 10.05 -19.31
CA HIS A 9 -11.98 10.38 -19.92
C HIS A 9 -11.72 11.03 -21.27
N MET A 10 -12.05 10.32 -22.35
CA MET A 10 -11.75 10.74 -23.72
C MET A 10 -12.73 10.13 -24.71
N ILE A 11 -12.88 10.78 -25.86
CA ILE A 11 -13.56 10.21 -27.02
C ILE A 11 -12.58 9.26 -27.72
N MET A 12 -12.97 8.00 -27.91
CA MET A 12 -12.11 7.00 -28.54
C MET A 12 -12.07 7.19 -30.07
N SER A 13 -10.92 7.60 -30.59
CA SER A 13 -10.59 7.65 -32.02
C SER A 13 -9.24 6.96 -32.28
N ASP A 14 -8.94 6.61 -33.53
CA ASP A 14 -7.66 5.97 -33.88
C ASP A 14 -6.46 6.85 -33.54
N GLU A 15 -6.57 8.16 -33.78
CA GLU A 15 -5.55 9.15 -33.40
C GLU A 15 -5.30 9.13 -31.89
N ALA A 16 -6.37 9.13 -31.10
CA ALA A 16 -6.27 9.16 -29.65
C ALA A 16 -5.75 7.84 -29.07
N TRP A 17 -6.04 6.72 -29.72
CA TRP A 17 -5.47 5.41 -29.40
C TRP A 17 -3.95 5.37 -29.65
N HIS A 18 -3.51 5.86 -30.81
CA HIS A 18 -2.09 5.95 -31.14
C HIS A 18 -1.35 6.91 -30.22
N LEU A 19 -1.98 8.04 -29.87
CA LEU A 19 -1.43 9.01 -28.93
C LEU A 19 -1.11 8.36 -27.59
N VAL A 20 -2.06 7.67 -26.96
CA VAL A 20 -1.85 7.02 -25.66
C VAL A 20 -0.77 5.95 -25.74
N LYS A 21 -0.73 5.14 -26.81
CA LYS A 21 0.32 4.14 -27.01
C LYS A 21 1.71 4.72 -27.28
N SER A 22 1.79 5.96 -27.77
CA SER A 22 3.06 6.64 -28.00
C SER A 22 3.68 7.21 -26.72
N VAL A 23 2.91 7.29 -25.62
CA VAL A 23 3.40 7.83 -24.35
C VAL A 23 4.41 6.86 -23.74
N PRO A 24 5.65 7.31 -23.43
CA PRO A 24 6.65 6.47 -22.79
C PRO A 24 6.15 5.90 -21.45
N LYS A 25 6.47 4.63 -21.19
CA LYS A 25 6.08 3.89 -19.96
C LYS A 25 4.58 3.58 -19.83
N VAL A 26 3.77 3.82 -20.86
CA VAL A 26 2.39 3.34 -20.92
C VAL A 26 2.36 2.01 -21.66
N SER A 27 1.95 0.94 -20.99
CA SER A 27 1.87 -0.41 -21.57
C SER A 27 0.70 -0.56 -22.56
N GLY A 28 -0.32 0.28 -22.42
CA GLY A 28 -1.48 0.32 -23.30
C GLY A 28 -2.79 0.42 -22.53
N PHE A 29 -3.89 0.16 -23.23
CA PHE A 29 -5.21 0.11 -22.61
C PHE A 29 -5.52 -1.29 -22.06
N VAL A 30 -6.38 -1.30 -21.06
CA VAL A 30 -6.83 -2.51 -20.36
C VAL A 30 -8.19 -2.94 -20.90
N GLY A 31 -8.36 -4.25 -21.11
CA GLY A 31 -9.63 -4.84 -21.53
C GLY A 31 -9.83 -4.89 -23.06
N GLY A 32 -10.65 -5.86 -23.48
CA GLY A 32 -11.01 -6.10 -24.88
C GLY A 32 -10.27 -7.27 -25.54
N SER A 33 -10.96 -7.97 -26.44
CA SER A 33 -10.31 -8.92 -27.36
C SER A 33 -9.55 -8.13 -28.43
N GLY A 34 -8.25 -7.97 -28.24
CA GLY A 34 -7.33 -7.46 -29.26
C GLY A 34 -7.04 -5.96 -29.17
N SER A 35 -7.73 -5.14 -29.99
CA SER A 35 -7.28 -3.78 -30.34
C SER A 35 -8.10 -2.62 -29.77
N LYS A 36 -9.32 -2.86 -29.29
CA LYS A 36 -10.21 -1.80 -28.77
C LYS A 36 -10.36 -1.89 -27.26
N PRO A 37 -10.07 -0.80 -26.52
CA PRO A 37 -10.35 -0.76 -25.10
C PRO A 37 -11.85 -0.85 -24.83
N VAL A 38 -12.20 -1.45 -23.69
CA VAL A 38 -13.59 -1.49 -23.23
C VAL A 38 -13.85 -0.24 -22.41
N PRO A 39 -14.83 0.60 -22.76
CA PRO A 39 -15.21 1.74 -21.94
C PRO A 39 -15.83 1.24 -20.64
N ILE A 40 -15.54 1.92 -19.54
CA ILE A 40 -16.27 1.78 -18.28
C ILE A 40 -17.40 2.79 -18.24
N SER A 41 -18.46 2.47 -17.50
CA SER A 41 -19.54 3.40 -17.24
C SER A 41 -19.10 4.52 -16.29
N ASP A 42 -19.79 5.66 -16.34
CA ASP A 42 -19.53 6.78 -15.42
C ASP A 42 -19.71 6.37 -13.95
N GLN A 43 -20.64 5.46 -13.67
CA GLN A 43 -20.86 4.91 -12.33
C GLN A 43 -19.65 4.10 -11.83
N GLU A 44 -19.09 3.24 -12.68
CA GLU A 44 -17.88 2.47 -12.36
C GLU A 44 -16.67 3.41 -12.20
N ALA A 45 -16.52 4.41 -13.07
CA ALA A 45 -15.47 5.41 -12.96
C ALA A 45 -15.56 6.18 -11.64
N GLN A 46 -16.76 6.61 -11.25
CA GLN A 46 -16.97 7.28 -9.96
C GLN A 46 -16.68 6.38 -8.76
N ALA A 47 -17.09 5.11 -8.81
CA ALA A 47 -16.78 4.15 -7.75
C ALA A 47 -15.26 3.96 -7.58
N ILE A 48 -14.51 3.86 -8.68
CA ILE A 48 -13.04 3.76 -8.64
C ILE A 48 -12.43 5.06 -8.10
N LEU A 49 -12.89 6.23 -8.55
CA LEU A 49 -12.41 7.52 -8.07
C LEU A 49 -12.68 7.69 -6.56
N GLN A 50 -13.86 7.31 -6.09
CA GLN A 50 -14.23 7.34 -4.69
C GLN A 50 -13.35 6.36 -3.88
N GLN A 51 -13.14 5.13 -4.36
CA GLN A 51 -12.23 4.18 -3.72
C GLN A 51 -10.77 4.66 -3.71
N VAL A 52 -10.33 5.44 -4.71
CA VAL A 52 -9.03 6.09 -4.70
C VAL A 52 -9.01 7.24 -3.70
N GLN A 53 -10.05 8.06 -3.59
CA GLN A 53 -10.12 9.12 -2.58
C GLN A 53 -10.15 8.55 -1.15
N GLU A 54 -11.00 7.56 -0.90
CA GLU A 54 -11.09 6.83 0.37
C GLU A 54 -9.81 6.01 0.66
N GLY A 55 -9.20 5.42 -0.38
CA GLY A 55 -7.95 4.68 -0.31
C GLY A 55 -6.69 5.55 -0.28
N VAL A 56 -6.77 6.83 -0.62
CA VAL A 56 -5.73 7.85 -0.44
C VAL A 56 -5.86 8.46 0.96
N GLU A 57 -7.06 8.51 1.54
CA GLU A 57 -7.21 8.71 2.99
C GLU A 57 -6.70 7.50 3.80
N HIS A 58 -6.64 6.30 3.22
CA HIS A 58 -6.12 5.11 3.90
C HIS A 58 -5.19 4.24 3.02
N PRO A 59 -3.88 4.50 3.14
CA PRO A 59 -2.96 3.47 3.59
C PRO A 59 -2.18 4.01 4.79
N ARG A 60 -2.87 4.66 5.73
CA ARG A 60 -2.33 4.72 7.09
C ARG A 60 -2.50 3.29 7.61
N PRO A 61 -1.43 2.54 7.93
CA PRO A 61 -1.60 1.45 8.88
C PRO A 61 -2.40 2.06 10.04
N LYS A 62 -3.59 1.50 10.34
CA LYS A 62 -4.43 1.95 11.46
C LYS A 62 -3.64 1.94 12.79
N TYR A 63 -2.49 1.27 12.79
CA TYR A 63 -1.50 1.25 13.83
C TYR A 63 -0.42 2.32 13.56
N THR A 64 -0.67 3.53 14.02
CA THR A 64 0.44 4.46 14.31
C THR A 64 1.06 3.94 15.60
N PHE A 65 2.16 3.21 15.50
CA PHE A 65 2.91 2.80 16.67
C PHE A 65 3.54 4.04 17.31
N ALA A 66 3.41 4.17 18.63
CA ALA A 66 4.08 5.21 19.39
C ALA A 66 5.13 4.59 20.33
N PRO A 67 6.23 5.29 20.65
CA PRO A 67 7.13 4.89 21.72
C PRO A 67 6.34 4.62 23.02
N GLY A 68 6.60 3.47 23.64
CA GLY A 68 5.91 2.99 24.84
C GLY A 68 4.74 2.03 24.57
N GLU A 69 4.31 1.84 23.32
CA GLU A 69 3.27 0.86 23.01
C GLU A 69 3.80 -0.58 23.03
N VAL A 70 2.94 -1.50 23.46
CA VAL A 70 3.21 -2.95 23.42
C VAL A 70 2.76 -3.50 22.08
N VAL A 71 3.65 -4.24 21.43
CA VAL A 71 3.42 -4.87 20.13
C VAL A 71 3.76 -6.35 20.19
N ARG A 72 3.02 -7.15 19.43
CA ARG A 72 3.30 -8.57 19.21
C ARG A 72 3.98 -8.74 17.86
N VAL A 73 5.05 -9.53 17.83
CA VAL A 73 5.76 -9.85 16.59
C VAL A 73 5.06 -11.02 15.89
N ILE A 74 4.67 -10.83 14.64
CA ILE A 74 3.90 -11.81 13.84
C ILE A 74 4.74 -12.53 12.78
N ASP A 75 5.95 -12.05 12.53
CA ASP A 75 6.83 -12.55 11.48
C ASP A 75 8.31 -12.54 11.89
N GLY A 76 9.10 -13.41 11.26
CA GLY A 76 10.54 -13.56 11.51
C GLY A 76 10.90 -14.43 12.73
N PRO A 77 12.18 -14.43 13.14
CA PRO A 77 12.70 -15.33 14.17
C PRO A 77 12.19 -15.02 15.59
N PHE A 78 11.55 -13.86 15.76
CA PHE A 78 10.96 -13.41 17.03
C PHE A 78 9.43 -13.50 17.02
N LYS A 79 8.84 -14.23 16.07
CA LYS A 79 7.39 -14.47 16.02
C LYS A 79 6.87 -15.03 17.35
N GLU A 80 5.66 -14.61 17.74
CA GLU A 80 4.99 -14.88 19.02
C GLU A 80 5.55 -14.15 20.25
N PHE A 81 6.69 -13.46 20.15
CA PHE A 81 7.16 -12.63 21.25
C PHE A 81 6.45 -11.27 21.28
N SER A 82 6.30 -10.75 22.50
CA SER A 82 5.81 -9.39 22.74
C SER A 82 6.97 -8.47 23.13
N GLY A 83 6.89 -7.21 22.73
CA GLY A 83 7.89 -6.20 23.04
C GLY A 83 7.28 -4.81 23.13
N THR A 84 8.07 -3.87 23.64
CA THR A 84 7.68 -2.47 23.74
C THR A 84 8.41 -1.64 22.69
N VAL A 85 7.70 -0.78 21.97
CA VAL A 85 8.29 0.13 21.00
C VAL A 85 9.12 1.17 21.74
N GLU A 86 10.41 1.28 21.42
CA GLU A 86 11.29 2.32 21.97
C GLU A 86 11.33 3.55 21.07
N ASP A 87 11.41 3.33 19.76
CA ASP A 87 11.56 4.38 18.77
C ASP A 87 10.94 3.98 17.43
N VAL A 88 10.51 4.98 16.67
CA VAL A 88 9.78 4.79 15.42
C VAL A 88 10.44 5.64 14.34
N ASN A 89 11.08 4.97 13.37
CA ASN A 89 11.66 5.62 12.22
C ASN A 89 10.69 5.53 11.03
N PHE A 90 9.90 6.59 10.84
CA PHE A 90 8.95 6.68 9.74
C PHE A 90 9.63 6.79 8.37
N GLU A 91 10.78 7.47 8.27
CA GLU A 91 11.51 7.63 7.00
C GLU A 91 12.00 6.29 6.43
N LYS A 92 12.48 5.40 7.31
CA LYS A 92 12.98 4.07 6.95
C LYS A 92 11.94 2.97 7.09
N SER A 93 10.74 3.30 7.58
CA SER A 93 9.68 2.33 7.87
C SER A 93 10.17 1.19 8.80
N LYS A 94 10.88 1.57 9.87
CA LYS A 94 11.45 0.67 10.88
C LYS A 94 11.01 1.06 12.30
N LEU A 95 10.87 0.05 13.15
CA LEU A 95 10.52 0.16 14.56
C LEU A 95 11.66 -0.44 15.37
N LYS A 96 12.11 0.29 16.39
CA LYS A 96 13.00 -0.27 17.41
C LYS A 96 12.13 -0.80 18.54
N VAL A 97 12.14 -2.12 18.73
CA VAL A 97 11.29 -2.80 19.69
C VAL A 97 12.15 -3.56 20.68
N SER A 98 11.89 -3.36 21.96
CA SER A 98 12.51 -4.10 23.06
C SER A 98 11.69 -5.34 23.36
N VAL A 99 12.09 -6.47 22.77
CA VAL A 99 11.40 -7.76 22.87
C VAL A 99 11.81 -8.46 24.17
N SER A 100 10.82 -8.96 24.92
CA SER A 100 11.08 -9.71 26.15
C SER A 100 11.27 -11.19 25.84
N ILE A 101 12.51 -11.67 25.96
CA ILE A 101 12.88 -13.06 25.72
C ILE A 101 13.53 -13.61 27.00
N PHE A 102 12.93 -14.66 27.58
CA PHE A 102 13.43 -15.29 28.83
C PHE A 102 13.67 -14.30 29.99
N GLY A 103 12.80 -13.29 30.14
CA GLY A 103 12.92 -12.28 31.20
C GLY A 103 14.03 -11.25 30.96
N ARG A 104 14.63 -11.21 29.77
CA ARG A 104 15.60 -10.19 29.36
C ARG A 104 15.01 -9.36 28.21
N SER A 105 15.15 -8.04 28.32
CA SER A 105 14.77 -7.12 27.26
C SER A 105 15.90 -7.03 26.24
N THR A 106 15.62 -7.39 24.98
CA THR A 106 16.58 -7.32 23.88
C THR A 106 16.05 -6.37 22.81
N PRO A 107 16.76 -5.27 22.50
CA PRO A 107 16.34 -4.34 21.46
C PRO A 107 16.59 -4.95 20.08
N VAL A 108 15.57 -4.95 19.23
CA VAL A 108 15.61 -5.43 17.84
C VAL A 108 14.94 -4.42 16.91
N GLU A 109 15.38 -4.39 15.65
CA GLU A 109 14.73 -3.58 14.62
C GLU A 109 13.77 -4.43 13.78
N LEU A 110 12.52 -4.00 13.70
CA LEU A 110 11.44 -4.69 12.99
C LEU A 110 10.78 -3.75 11.99
N SER A 111 10.25 -4.29 10.90
CA SER A 111 9.41 -3.51 9.98
C SER A 111 7.97 -3.41 10.51
N PHE A 112 7.23 -2.37 10.12
CA PHE A 112 5.81 -2.21 10.47
C PHE A 112 4.92 -3.40 10.11
N SER A 113 5.29 -4.17 9.08
CA SER A 113 4.56 -5.37 8.64
C SER A 113 4.81 -6.61 9.49
N GLN A 114 5.86 -6.60 10.33
CA GLN A 114 6.28 -7.75 11.13
C GLN A 114 5.72 -7.71 12.55
N VAL A 115 5.01 -6.63 12.89
CA VAL A 115 4.43 -6.42 14.21
C VAL A 115 2.95 -6.06 14.09
N GLU A 116 2.20 -6.42 15.11
CA GLU A 116 0.83 -5.98 15.31
C GLU A 116 0.67 -5.42 16.71
N LYS A 117 -0.36 -4.60 16.92
CA LYS A 117 -0.67 -4.07 18.25
C LYS A 117 -1.18 -5.22 19.13
N ALA A 118 -0.56 -5.37 20.31
CA ALA A 118 -0.96 -6.37 21.30
C ALA A 118 -2.28 -6.00 21.98
#